data_AF-A0A7C5CRB9-F1
#
_entry.id   AF-A0A7C5CRB9-F1
#
_cell.length_a   1.000
_cell.length_b   1.000
_cell.length_c   1.000
_cell.angle_alpha   90.00
_cell.angle_beta   90.00
_cell.angle_gamma   90.00
#
_symmetry.space_group_name_H-M   'P 1'
#
loop_
_entity.id
_entity.type
_entity.pdbx_description
1 polymer ?
#
loop_
_entity_poly.entity_id
_entity_poly.type
_entity_poly.pdbx_seq_one_letter_code
_entity_poly.pdbx_strand_id
1 'polypeptide(L)'
;MADHMDEKELRAEGLSPGSPHYRAFVGPPERYDLMASIQFNLLTSLGLREYHHLLDIGCGSLRAGKLFIPYLLPEHYCGIEPEKWLIDEAIDRELGKDILRIKRPKFNHNSAFDLTVFNREFDFLIAQSVFSHASSRQIEACLFSAKKVMKPSSLFVVTFVIGKDNYTGQDWVYPGCVAYRMDYITELVERQQLACKKITWPHPGNQTWMVIAHRDIIEDIPTFDHKERLLQMEQKLKALQDKLTKCKNSLNALKQHSFVKTALKIAKLLGR
;
A
#
# COMPACT_ATOMS: atom_id res chain seq x y z
N MET A 1 6.60 -35.62 -13.43
CA MET A 1 7.79 -35.04 -14.08
C MET A 1 7.66 -33.55 -13.91
N ALA A 2 8.49 -32.91 -13.08
CA ALA A 2 8.56 -31.46 -13.08
C ALA A 2 9.20 -31.07 -14.41
N ASP A 3 8.45 -30.41 -15.27
CA ASP A 3 8.97 -29.84 -16.50
C ASP A 3 10.09 -28.87 -16.10
N HIS A 4 11.32 -29.13 -16.54
CA HIS A 4 12.44 -28.23 -16.32
C HIS A 4 12.27 -27.03 -17.25
N MET A 5 11.33 -26.15 -16.92
CA MET A 5 11.24 -24.83 -17.54
C MET A 5 12.52 -24.05 -17.23
N ASP A 6 13.11 -23.45 -18.26
CA ASP A 6 14.28 -22.59 -18.13
C ASP A 6 13.95 -21.38 -17.24
N GLU A 7 14.90 -20.98 -16.39
CA GLU A 7 14.68 -19.84 -15.47
C GLU A 7 14.34 -18.56 -16.25
N LYS A 8 14.96 -18.40 -17.42
CA LYS A 8 14.70 -17.28 -18.31
C LYS A 8 13.26 -17.23 -18.80
N GLU A 9 12.69 -18.40 -19.11
CA GLU A 9 11.31 -18.55 -19.56
C GLU A 9 10.34 -18.26 -18.41
N LEU A 10 10.61 -18.78 -17.20
CA LEU A 10 9.84 -18.47 -15.99
C LEU A 10 9.84 -16.97 -15.66
N ARG A 11 10.95 -16.30 -15.93
CA ARG A 11 11.13 -14.85 -15.73
C ARG A 11 10.59 -14.02 -16.89
N ALA A 12 10.27 -14.65 -18.02
CA ALA A 12 9.83 -14.00 -19.26
C ALA A 12 10.83 -12.96 -19.79
N GLU A 13 12.13 -13.22 -19.60
CA GLU A 13 13.18 -12.25 -19.96
C GLU A 13 13.22 -12.00 -21.46
N GLY A 14 13.35 -10.72 -21.83
CA GLY A 14 13.39 -10.27 -23.22
C GLY A 14 12.01 -9.98 -23.83
N LEU A 15 10.91 -10.29 -23.14
CA LEU A 15 9.59 -9.82 -23.56
C LEU A 15 9.39 -8.35 -23.20
N SER A 16 8.75 -7.61 -24.10
CA SER A 16 8.43 -6.19 -23.90
C SER A 16 7.15 -6.00 -23.08
N PRO A 17 7.01 -4.88 -22.34
CA PRO A 17 5.76 -4.55 -21.67
C PRO A 17 4.55 -4.60 -22.63
N GLY A 18 3.47 -5.25 -22.20
CA GLY A 18 2.26 -5.45 -23.02
C GLY A 18 2.27 -6.69 -23.91
N SER A 19 3.35 -7.47 -23.90
CA SER A 19 3.36 -8.78 -24.56
C SER A 19 2.30 -9.71 -23.95
N PRO A 20 1.74 -10.66 -24.74
CA PRO A 20 0.72 -11.62 -24.28
C PRO A 20 1.33 -12.71 -23.36
N HIS A 21 1.90 -12.28 -22.24
CA HIS A 21 2.49 -13.10 -21.20
C HIS A 21 2.21 -12.45 -19.84
N TYR A 22 1.71 -13.20 -18.87
CA TYR A 22 1.17 -12.63 -17.62
C TYR A 22 2.14 -11.69 -16.87
N ARG A 23 3.45 -11.97 -16.88
CA ARG A 23 4.47 -11.07 -16.28
C ARG A 23 4.75 -9.83 -17.13
N ALA A 24 4.84 -10.00 -18.45
CA ALA A 24 5.23 -8.93 -19.38
C ALA A 24 4.05 -7.97 -19.64
N PHE A 25 2.82 -8.47 -19.56
CA PHE A 25 1.62 -7.65 -19.74
C PHE A 25 1.46 -6.62 -18.60
N VAL A 26 2.02 -6.84 -17.42
CA VAL A 26 1.87 -5.88 -16.29
C VAL A 26 3.10 -4.98 -16.09
N GLY A 27 3.99 -4.94 -17.08
CA GLY A 27 5.20 -4.13 -17.10
C GLY A 27 6.46 -4.95 -17.41
N PRO A 28 7.67 -4.37 -17.22
CA PRO A 28 8.92 -5.07 -17.47
C PRO A 28 9.04 -6.35 -16.61
N PRO A 29 9.23 -7.53 -17.22
CA PRO A 29 9.30 -8.79 -16.49
C PRO A 29 10.39 -8.82 -15.41
N GLU A 30 11.51 -8.15 -15.64
CA GLU A 30 12.67 -8.09 -14.73
C GLU A 30 12.35 -7.35 -13.42
N ARG A 31 11.22 -6.64 -13.37
CA ARG A 31 10.77 -5.88 -12.20
C ARG A 31 9.54 -6.51 -11.54
N TYR A 32 9.11 -7.69 -11.99
CA TYR A 32 7.85 -8.30 -11.56
C TYR A 32 7.84 -8.60 -10.04
N ASP A 33 8.86 -9.26 -9.52
CA ASP A 33 9.00 -9.55 -8.09
C ASP A 33 9.30 -8.27 -7.27
N LEU A 34 10.16 -7.39 -7.78
CA LEU A 34 10.50 -6.14 -7.13
C LEU A 34 9.25 -5.27 -6.93
N MET A 35 8.42 -5.11 -7.97
CA MET A 35 7.17 -4.36 -7.87
C MET A 35 6.15 -5.01 -6.93
N ALA A 36 6.13 -6.34 -6.83
CA ALA A 36 5.31 -7.04 -5.84
C ALA A 36 5.71 -6.64 -4.42
N SER A 37 7.00 -6.75 -4.10
CA SER A 37 7.53 -6.44 -2.77
C SER A 37 7.38 -4.96 -2.40
N ILE A 38 7.60 -4.04 -3.35
CA ILE A 38 7.43 -2.59 -3.13
C ILE A 38 5.99 -2.27 -2.71
N GLN A 39 5.00 -2.83 -3.41
CA GLN A 39 3.58 -2.62 -3.11
C GLN A 39 3.19 -3.19 -1.75
N PHE A 40 3.59 -4.45 -1.49
CA PHE A 40 3.31 -5.12 -0.23
C PHE A 40 3.93 -4.38 0.96
N ASN A 41 5.20 -3.99 0.84
CA ASN A 41 5.92 -3.27 1.88
C ASN A 41 5.34 -1.87 2.10
N LEU A 42 4.86 -1.20 1.05
CA LEU A 42 4.21 0.09 1.20
C LEU A 42 2.94 -0.01 2.04
N LEU A 43 2.00 -0.89 1.67
CA LEU A 43 0.74 -1.00 2.39
C LEU A 43 0.94 -1.48 3.85
N THR A 44 1.83 -2.43 4.07
CA THR A 44 2.16 -2.88 5.44
C THR A 44 2.87 -1.81 6.26
N SER A 45 3.70 -0.97 5.64
CA SER A 45 4.31 0.20 6.29
C SER A 45 3.31 1.32 6.57
N LEU A 46 2.23 1.40 5.79
CA LEU A 46 1.06 2.26 6.04
C LEU A 46 0.10 1.68 7.09
N GLY A 47 0.36 0.47 7.60
CA GLY A 47 -0.43 -0.12 8.68
C GLY A 47 -1.38 -1.24 8.25
N LEU A 48 -1.31 -1.73 7.01
CA LEU A 48 -2.05 -2.93 6.60
C LEU A 48 -1.73 -4.09 7.57
N ARG A 49 -2.78 -4.87 7.86
CA ARG A 49 -2.78 -6.03 8.77
C ARG A 49 -3.66 -7.11 8.18
N GLU A 50 -3.45 -8.35 8.57
CA GLU A 50 -4.15 -9.50 8.00
C GLU A 50 -5.69 -9.39 8.11
N TYR A 51 -6.20 -8.74 9.14
CA TYR A 51 -7.64 -8.56 9.37
C TYR A 51 -8.28 -7.40 8.60
N HIS A 52 -7.49 -6.59 7.90
CA HIS A 52 -8.00 -5.52 7.04
C HIS A 52 -8.52 -6.09 5.71
N HIS A 53 -9.46 -5.38 5.09
CA HIS A 53 -9.94 -5.69 3.74
C HIS A 53 -9.19 -4.83 2.72
N LEU A 54 -8.66 -5.49 1.68
CA LEU A 54 -7.93 -4.85 0.60
C LEU A 54 -8.69 -4.97 -0.72
N LEU A 55 -8.82 -3.85 -1.43
CA LEU A 55 -9.20 -3.80 -2.83
C LEU A 55 -7.99 -3.45 -3.71
N ASP A 56 -7.65 -4.34 -4.63
CA ASP A 56 -6.56 -4.19 -5.59
C ASP A 56 -7.15 -3.89 -6.98
N ILE A 57 -7.10 -2.62 -7.39
CA ILE A 57 -7.71 -2.08 -8.60
C ILE A 57 -6.69 -2.15 -9.73
N GLY A 58 -7.03 -2.85 -10.82
CA GLY A 58 -6.04 -3.23 -11.83
C GLY A 58 -5.04 -4.22 -11.24
N CYS A 59 -5.53 -5.27 -10.56
CA CYS A 59 -4.65 -6.23 -9.88
C CYS A 59 -3.77 -7.03 -10.85
N GLY A 60 -4.05 -6.94 -12.17
CA GLY A 60 -3.27 -7.56 -13.22
C GLY A 60 -3.13 -9.06 -13.02
N SER A 61 -1.92 -9.55 -13.29
CA SER A 61 -1.56 -10.94 -13.02
C SER A 61 -1.19 -11.19 -11.56
N LEU A 62 -1.89 -10.56 -10.61
CA LEU A 62 -1.70 -10.72 -9.17
C LEU A 62 -0.25 -10.53 -8.73
N ARG A 63 0.48 -9.60 -9.39
CA ARG A 63 1.89 -9.35 -9.08
C ARG A 63 2.08 -9.04 -7.60
N ALA A 64 1.32 -8.11 -7.04
CA ALA A 64 1.29 -7.86 -5.61
C ALA A 64 0.30 -8.78 -4.87
N GLY A 65 -0.80 -9.16 -5.55
CA GLY A 65 -1.78 -10.12 -5.05
C GLY A 65 -1.15 -11.41 -4.51
N LYS A 66 -0.06 -11.90 -5.12
CA LYS A 66 0.63 -13.11 -4.66
C LYS A 66 1.26 -13.00 -3.26
N LEU A 67 1.46 -11.77 -2.77
CA LEU A 67 1.90 -11.50 -1.40
C LEU A 67 0.70 -11.14 -0.50
N PHE A 68 -0.25 -10.37 -1.00
CA PHE A 68 -1.42 -9.94 -0.23
C PHE A 68 -2.39 -11.09 0.07
N ILE A 69 -2.72 -11.92 -0.92
CA ILE A 69 -3.68 -13.03 -0.78
C ILE A 69 -3.28 -13.98 0.35
N PRO A 70 -2.03 -14.51 0.42
CA PRO A 70 -1.66 -15.37 1.55
C PRO A 70 -1.60 -14.64 2.89
N TYR A 71 -1.20 -13.36 2.89
CA TYR A 71 -1.07 -12.54 4.10
C TYR A 71 -2.41 -12.19 4.78
N LEU A 72 -3.41 -11.78 4.01
CA LEU A 72 -4.71 -11.34 4.53
C LEU A 72 -5.57 -12.52 5.00
N LEU A 73 -6.48 -12.35 5.96
CA LEU A 73 -7.40 -13.41 6.38
C LEU A 73 -8.29 -13.88 5.21
N PRO A 74 -8.90 -15.08 5.29
CA PRO A 74 -9.78 -15.57 4.23
C PRO A 74 -10.87 -14.54 3.89
N GLU A 75 -11.12 -14.34 2.59
CA GLU A 75 -12.10 -13.40 2.01
C GLU A 75 -11.76 -11.91 2.14
N HIS A 76 -10.56 -11.56 2.60
CA HIS A 76 -10.15 -10.16 2.80
C HIS A 76 -9.41 -9.53 1.61
N TYR A 77 -9.17 -10.29 0.53
CA TYR A 77 -8.62 -9.77 -0.72
C TYR A 77 -9.69 -9.72 -1.81
N CYS A 78 -9.89 -8.54 -2.40
CA CYS A 78 -10.70 -8.34 -3.60
C CYS A 78 -9.85 -7.72 -4.70
N GLY A 79 -9.89 -8.27 -5.91
CA GLY A 79 -9.17 -7.74 -7.08
C GLY A 79 -10.11 -7.38 -8.22
N ILE A 80 -9.88 -6.25 -8.89
CA ILE A 80 -10.57 -5.89 -10.14
C ILE A 80 -9.55 -5.88 -11.27
N GLU A 81 -9.78 -6.69 -12.30
CA GLU A 81 -8.95 -6.76 -13.48
C GLU A 81 -9.80 -7.17 -14.69
N PRO A 82 -9.97 -6.29 -15.70
CA PRO A 82 -10.70 -6.62 -16.92
C PRO A 82 -10.16 -7.87 -17.64
N GLU A 83 -8.85 -8.04 -17.67
CA GLU A 83 -8.18 -9.13 -18.37
C GLU A 83 -8.15 -10.40 -17.50
N LYS A 84 -9.27 -11.14 -17.47
CA LYS A 84 -9.44 -12.35 -16.64
C LYS A 84 -8.28 -13.36 -16.76
N TRP A 85 -7.74 -13.53 -17.97
CA TRP A 85 -6.65 -14.47 -18.24
C TRP A 85 -5.38 -14.18 -17.41
N LEU A 86 -5.13 -12.91 -17.03
CA LEU A 86 -4.00 -12.56 -16.18
C LEU A 86 -4.12 -13.19 -14.79
N ILE A 87 -5.33 -13.15 -14.21
CA ILE A 87 -5.62 -13.73 -12.90
C ILE A 87 -5.48 -15.24 -12.98
N ASP A 88 -6.06 -15.86 -14.01
CA ASP A 88 -6.02 -17.32 -14.20
C ASP A 88 -4.57 -17.83 -14.32
N GLU A 89 -3.75 -17.20 -15.17
CA GLU A 89 -2.33 -17.55 -15.35
C GLU A 89 -1.52 -17.32 -14.06
N ALA A 90 -1.80 -16.26 -13.31
CA ALA A 90 -1.13 -16.00 -12.04
C ALA A 90 -1.48 -17.04 -10.97
N ILE A 91 -2.75 -17.46 -10.90
CA ILE A 91 -3.15 -18.55 -10.00
C ILE A 91 -2.43 -19.83 -10.38
N ASP A 92 -2.36 -20.17 -11.66
CA ASP A 92 -1.75 -21.43 -12.11
C ASP A 92 -0.22 -21.43 -11.99
N ARG A 93 0.45 -20.29 -12.20
CA ARG A 93 1.92 -20.20 -12.25
C ARG A 93 2.60 -19.67 -10.99
N GLU A 94 1.91 -18.89 -10.15
CA GLU A 94 2.52 -18.23 -8.98
C GLU A 94 1.99 -18.71 -7.63
N LEU A 95 0.69 -19.01 -7.53
CA LEU A 95 0.02 -19.25 -6.24
C LEU A 95 -0.44 -20.69 -6.02
N GLY A 96 -0.88 -21.36 -7.08
CA GLY A 96 -1.56 -22.65 -7.04
C GLY A 96 -3.04 -22.55 -6.64
N LYS A 97 -3.85 -23.49 -7.16
CA LYS A 97 -5.31 -23.50 -6.99
C LYS A 97 -5.77 -23.66 -5.53
N ASP A 98 -4.95 -24.25 -4.67
CA ASP A 98 -5.27 -24.39 -3.24
C ASP A 98 -5.47 -23.05 -2.54
N ILE A 99 -4.83 -21.97 -3.02
CA ILE A 99 -5.02 -20.64 -2.44
C ILE A 99 -6.48 -20.18 -2.53
N LEU A 100 -7.20 -20.58 -3.59
CA LEU A 100 -8.60 -20.20 -3.79
C LEU A 100 -9.49 -20.83 -2.73
N ARG A 101 -9.19 -22.07 -2.33
CA ARG A 101 -9.90 -22.77 -1.26
C ARG A 101 -9.58 -22.20 0.12
N ILE A 102 -8.30 -21.93 0.38
CA ILE A 102 -7.82 -21.52 1.71
C ILE A 102 -8.16 -20.05 1.98
N LYS A 103 -7.87 -19.15 1.03
CA LYS A 103 -7.98 -17.69 1.21
C LYS A 103 -9.22 -17.08 0.58
N ARG A 104 -9.90 -17.79 -0.33
CA ARG A 104 -11.15 -17.33 -0.98
C ARG A 104 -11.09 -15.86 -1.46
N PRO A 105 -10.05 -15.46 -2.23
CA PRO A 105 -10.02 -14.13 -2.83
C PRO A 105 -11.21 -13.94 -3.79
N LYS A 106 -11.71 -12.71 -3.89
CA LYS A 106 -12.82 -12.37 -4.81
C LYS A 106 -12.30 -11.54 -5.97
N PHE A 107 -12.75 -11.86 -7.17
CA PHE A 107 -12.34 -11.15 -8.38
C PHE A 107 -13.55 -10.63 -9.15
N ASN A 108 -13.38 -9.49 -9.81
CA ASN A 108 -14.35 -8.94 -10.76
C ASN A 108 -13.62 -8.41 -12.01
N HIS A 109 -14.27 -8.48 -13.16
CA HIS A 109 -13.65 -8.17 -14.46
C HIS A 109 -14.25 -6.92 -15.14
N ASN A 110 -14.90 -6.04 -14.37
CA ASN A 110 -15.42 -4.81 -14.94
C ASN A 110 -14.28 -3.84 -15.30
N SER A 111 -14.44 -3.14 -16.43
CA SER A 111 -13.55 -2.07 -16.90
C SER A 111 -14.13 -0.67 -16.68
N ALA A 112 -15.26 -0.58 -15.98
CA ALA A 112 -16.02 0.65 -15.77
C ALA A 112 -15.57 1.44 -14.53
N PHE A 113 -14.55 0.95 -13.81
CA PHE A 113 -14.16 1.44 -12.49
C PHE A 113 -15.31 1.40 -11.47
N ASP A 114 -16.23 0.44 -11.61
CA ASP A 114 -17.23 0.17 -10.58
C ASP A 114 -16.59 -0.67 -9.47
N LEU A 115 -16.26 -0.01 -8.37
CA LEU A 115 -15.66 -0.61 -7.19
C LEU A 115 -16.73 -1.16 -6.22
N THR A 116 -18.01 -0.87 -6.45
CA THR A 116 -19.12 -1.29 -5.59
C THR A 116 -19.54 -2.74 -5.78
N VAL A 117 -19.02 -3.40 -6.82
CA VAL A 117 -19.32 -4.79 -7.23
C VAL A 117 -19.16 -5.85 -6.14
N PHE A 118 -18.40 -5.57 -5.08
CA PHE A 118 -18.21 -6.48 -3.95
C PHE A 118 -19.18 -6.26 -2.78
N ASN A 119 -20.05 -5.23 -2.86
CA ASN A 119 -21.00 -4.85 -1.81
C ASN A 119 -20.34 -4.75 -0.42
N ARG A 120 -19.20 -4.06 -0.34
CA ARG A 120 -18.34 -4.01 0.85
C ARG A 120 -17.52 -2.72 0.89
N GLU A 121 -17.20 -2.29 2.10
CA GLU A 121 -16.19 -1.26 2.36
C GLU A 121 -14.81 -1.88 2.66
N PHE A 122 -13.75 -1.19 2.24
CA PHE A 122 -12.37 -1.64 2.32
C PHE A 122 -11.54 -0.74 3.22
N ASP A 123 -10.62 -1.32 3.99
CA ASP A 123 -9.69 -0.56 4.83
C ASP A 123 -8.55 0.02 3.98
N PHE A 124 -8.13 -0.72 2.95
CA PHE A 124 -7.09 -0.30 2.01
C PHE A 124 -7.57 -0.51 0.57
N LEU A 125 -7.24 0.45 -0.27
CA LEU A 125 -7.38 0.36 -1.71
C LEU A 125 -5.99 0.61 -2.32
N ILE A 126 -5.66 -0.09 -3.40
CA ILE A 126 -4.45 0.18 -4.18
C ILE A 126 -4.78 0.20 -5.68
N ALA A 127 -4.24 1.18 -6.41
CA ALA A 127 -4.28 1.23 -7.87
C ALA A 127 -2.87 1.53 -8.40
N GLN A 128 -2.08 0.48 -8.52
CA GLN A 128 -0.70 0.58 -8.98
C GLN A 128 -0.63 0.53 -10.51
N SER A 129 -0.07 1.57 -11.11
CA SER A 129 0.04 1.76 -12.55
C SER A 129 -1.30 1.67 -13.26
N VAL A 130 -2.32 2.31 -12.68
CA VAL A 130 -3.64 2.46 -13.30
C VAL A 130 -3.82 3.89 -13.80
N PHE A 131 -3.58 4.90 -12.96
CA PHE A 131 -3.72 6.31 -13.34
C PHE A 131 -2.64 6.77 -14.34
N SER A 132 -1.57 5.99 -14.50
CA SER A 132 -0.57 6.20 -15.57
C SER A 132 -1.07 5.82 -16.96
N HIS A 133 -2.28 5.26 -17.10
CA HIS A 133 -2.89 4.88 -18.38
C HIS A 133 -4.30 5.47 -18.56
N ALA A 134 -4.94 5.85 -17.45
CA ALA A 134 -6.32 6.32 -17.41
C ALA A 134 -6.46 7.78 -17.87
N SER A 135 -7.54 8.09 -18.57
CA SER A 135 -7.97 9.46 -18.83
C SER A 135 -8.50 10.13 -17.56
N SER A 136 -8.64 11.47 -17.57
CA SER A 136 -9.16 12.22 -16.42
C SER A 136 -10.56 11.73 -16.03
N ARG A 137 -11.40 11.42 -17.03
CA ARG A 137 -12.75 10.87 -16.82
C ARG A 137 -12.72 9.53 -16.10
N GLN A 138 -11.79 8.65 -16.46
CA GLN A 138 -11.63 7.34 -15.83
C GLN A 138 -11.08 7.46 -14.40
N ILE A 139 -10.12 8.37 -14.18
CA ILE A 139 -9.63 8.71 -12.83
C ILE A 139 -10.78 9.23 -11.96
N GLU A 140 -11.58 10.18 -12.45
CA GLU A 140 -12.74 10.69 -11.73
C GLU A 140 -13.77 9.60 -11.41
N ALA A 141 -14.06 8.70 -12.37
CA ALA A 141 -14.97 7.56 -12.14
C ALA A 141 -14.44 6.63 -11.04
N CYS A 142 -13.14 6.31 -11.07
CA CYS A 142 -12.48 5.50 -10.04
C CYS A 142 -12.55 6.17 -8.67
N LEU A 143 -12.21 7.46 -8.57
CA LEU A 143 -12.26 8.21 -7.30
C LEU A 143 -13.68 8.32 -6.75
N PHE A 144 -14.66 8.58 -7.62
CA PHE A 144 -16.07 8.63 -7.24
C PHE A 144 -16.55 7.28 -6.69
N SER A 145 -16.18 6.17 -7.35
CA SER A 145 -16.53 4.84 -6.85
C SER A 145 -15.74 4.46 -5.60
N ALA A 146 -14.49 4.89 -5.46
CA ALA A 146 -13.63 4.61 -4.30
C ALA A 146 -14.25 5.20 -3.04
N LYS A 147 -14.71 6.46 -3.09
CA LYS A 147 -15.38 7.12 -1.97
C LYS A 147 -16.55 6.31 -1.40
N LYS A 148 -17.29 5.58 -2.25
CA LYS A 148 -18.46 4.77 -1.83
C LYS A 148 -18.09 3.50 -1.07
N VAL A 149 -16.87 3.03 -1.22
CA VAL A 149 -16.38 1.77 -0.63
C VAL A 149 -15.24 2.02 0.36
N MET A 150 -14.93 3.29 0.65
CA MET A 150 -13.97 3.69 1.67
C MET A 150 -14.70 3.87 3.00
N LYS A 151 -14.15 3.25 4.04
CA LYS A 151 -14.43 3.59 5.44
C LYS A 151 -13.81 4.97 5.76
N PRO A 152 -14.24 5.62 6.85
CA PRO A 152 -13.63 6.88 7.30
C PRO A 152 -12.11 6.82 7.48
N SER A 153 -11.58 5.65 7.88
CA SER A 153 -10.15 5.42 8.11
C SER A 153 -9.40 4.85 6.89
N SER A 154 -10.04 4.74 5.73
CA SER A 154 -9.45 4.03 4.59
C SER A 154 -8.33 4.80 3.93
N LEU A 155 -7.32 4.05 3.47
CA LEU A 155 -6.22 4.58 2.68
C LEU A 155 -6.32 4.05 1.25
N PHE A 156 -6.46 4.95 0.28
CA PHE A 156 -6.39 4.63 -1.14
C PHE A 156 -5.05 5.05 -1.71
N VAL A 157 -4.21 4.08 -2.05
CA VAL A 157 -2.84 4.29 -2.52
C VAL A 157 -2.77 4.14 -4.03
N VAL A 158 -2.31 5.16 -4.74
CA VAL A 158 -2.26 5.17 -6.20
C VAL A 158 -0.87 5.53 -6.71
N THR A 159 -0.58 5.14 -7.95
CA THR A 159 0.54 5.72 -8.70
C THR A 159 0.07 6.40 -9.98
N PHE A 160 0.79 7.46 -10.36
CA PHE A 160 0.60 8.16 -11.64
C PHE A 160 1.93 8.77 -12.11
N VAL A 161 2.01 9.19 -13.38
CA VAL A 161 3.20 9.88 -13.92
C VAL A 161 3.01 11.39 -13.78
N ILE A 162 3.97 12.06 -13.15
CA ILE A 162 4.00 13.53 -13.11
C ILE A 162 4.54 14.06 -14.44
N GLY A 163 3.78 14.94 -15.08
CA GLY A 163 4.15 15.62 -16.33
C GLY A 163 4.11 17.14 -16.22
N LYS A 164 4.60 17.82 -17.27
CA LYS A 164 4.43 19.27 -17.43
C LYS A 164 3.00 19.63 -17.86
N ASP A 165 2.38 18.74 -18.63
CA ASP A 165 1.05 18.90 -19.19
C ASP A 165 0.14 17.77 -18.73
N ASN A 166 -1.18 17.99 -18.84
CA ASN A 166 -2.19 16.97 -18.59
C ASN A 166 -2.52 16.25 -19.88
N TYR A 167 -2.67 14.94 -19.82
CA TYR A 167 -3.29 14.20 -20.92
C TYR A 167 -4.74 14.65 -21.14
N THR A 168 -5.07 14.96 -22.39
CA THR A 168 -6.36 15.54 -22.80
C THR A 168 -7.28 14.56 -23.51
N GLY A 169 -6.80 13.36 -23.84
CA GLY A 169 -7.62 12.30 -24.43
C GLY A 169 -8.61 11.71 -23.44
N GLN A 170 -9.56 10.93 -23.97
CA GLN A 170 -10.65 10.35 -23.19
C GLN A 170 -10.49 8.83 -22.95
N ASP A 171 -9.57 8.21 -23.68
CA ASP A 171 -9.41 6.76 -23.73
C ASP A 171 -8.28 6.26 -22.82
N TRP A 172 -8.32 4.95 -22.56
CA TRP A 172 -7.24 4.22 -21.91
C TRP A 172 -6.03 4.11 -22.84
N VAL A 173 -4.84 4.44 -22.35
CA VAL A 173 -3.60 4.39 -23.12
C VAL A 173 -2.72 3.26 -22.60
N TYR A 174 -2.57 2.19 -23.36
CA TYR A 174 -1.72 1.05 -23.01
C TYR A 174 -1.17 0.39 -24.29
N PRO A 175 0.11 -0.05 -24.34
CA PRO A 175 1.11 -0.09 -23.27
C PRO A 175 1.83 1.24 -22.98
N GLY A 176 1.48 2.31 -23.71
CA GLY A 176 1.99 3.67 -23.44
C GLY A 176 1.53 4.20 -22.08
N CYS A 177 2.10 5.30 -21.60
CA CYS A 177 1.66 5.98 -20.38
C CYS A 177 1.20 7.41 -20.69
N VAL A 178 0.32 7.93 -19.84
CA VAL A 178 -0.12 9.32 -19.79
C VAL A 178 0.41 9.99 -18.53
N ALA A 179 0.53 11.31 -18.58
CA ALA A 179 1.04 12.11 -17.48
C ALA A 179 0.05 13.22 -17.11
N TYR A 180 0.13 13.63 -15.86
CA TYR A 180 -0.66 14.71 -15.31
C TYR A 180 0.20 15.59 -14.42
N ARG A 181 -0.16 16.87 -14.33
CA ARG A 181 0.43 17.74 -13.32
C ARG A 181 -0.11 17.36 -11.94
N MET A 182 0.71 17.58 -10.91
CA MET A 182 0.39 17.26 -9.52
C MET A 182 -0.82 18.05 -9.01
N ASP A 183 -0.89 19.35 -9.33
CA ASP A 183 -2.01 20.24 -8.99
C ASP A 183 -3.33 19.70 -9.55
N TYR A 184 -3.33 19.29 -10.82
CA TYR A 184 -4.53 18.79 -11.49
C TYR A 184 -5.03 17.47 -10.89
N ILE A 185 -4.15 16.50 -10.62
CA ILE A 185 -4.57 15.27 -9.92
C ILE A 185 -5.14 15.58 -8.53
N THR A 186 -4.56 16.56 -7.83
CA THR A 186 -5.04 17.00 -6.52
C THR A 186 -6.46 17.59 -6.66
N GLU A 187 -6.70 18.44 -7.65
CA GLU A 187 -8.05 18.97 -7.94
C GLU A 187 -9.07 17.85 -8.22
N LEU A 188 -8.69 16.82 -8.99
CA LEU A 188 -9.60 15.68 -9.26
C LEU A 188 -10.00 14.95 -7.97
N VAL A 189 -9.07 14.77 -7.04
CA VAL A 189 -9.33 14.17 -5.73
C VAL A 189 -10.24 15.09 -4.88
N GLU A 190 -9.94 16.38 -4.84
CA GLU A 190 -10.70 17.35 -4.04
C GLU A 190 -12.14 17.53 -4.53
N ARG A 191 -12.39 17.43 -5.85
CA ARG A 191 -13.75 17.40 -6.42
C ARG A 191 -14.60 16.27 -5.86
N GLN A 192 -13.99 15.15 -5.45
CA GLN A 192 -14.67 14.05 -4.79
C GLN A 192 -14.82 14.24 -3.27
N GLN A 193 -14.41 15.40 -2.73
CA GLN A 193 -14.37 15.69 -1.29
C GLN A 193 -13.43 14.74 -0.52
N LEU A 194 -12.39 14.26 -1.19
CA LEU A 194 -11.28 13.54 -0.57
C LEU A 194 -10.08 14.49 -0.46
N ALA A 195 -9.06 14.07 0.29
CA ALA A 195 -7.77 14.73 0.33
C ALA A 195 -6.69 13.77 -0.16
N CYS A 196 -5.56 14.30 -0.61
CA CYS A 196 -4.43 13.49 -1.02
C CYS A 196 -3.09 14.07 -0.56
N LYS A 197 -2.11 13.19 -0.43
CA LYS A 197 -0.75 13.51 -0.05
C LYS A 197 0.21 12.68 -0.88
N LYS A 198 1.15 13.34 -1.54
CA LYS A 198 2.29 12.66 -2.17
C LYS A 198 3.14 12.01 -1.08
N ILE A 199 3.57 10.77 -1.32
CA ILE A 199 4.49 10.07 -0.40
C ILE A 199 5.80 9.70 -1.10
N THR A 200 6.87 9.67 -0.32
CA THR A 200 8.20 9.30 -0.82
C THR A 200 8.42 7.81 -0.59
N TRP A 201 8.15 6.99 -1.60
CA TRP A 201 8.38 5.55 -1.56
C TRP A 201 9.10 5.10 -2.84
N PRO A 202 9.98 4.09 -2.80
CA PRO A 202 10.68 3.62 -3.99
C PRO A 202 9.71 3.20 -5.10
N HIS A 203 10.03 3.61 -6.33
CA HIS A 203 9.34 3.16 -7.53
C HIS A 203 10.37 3.08 -8.68
N PRO A 204 10.65 1.89 -9.25
CA PRO A 204 11.68 1.72 -10.29
C PRO A 204 11.26 2.28 -11.66
N GLY A 205 9.97 2.59 -11.84
CA GLY A 205 9.46 3.36 -12.99
C GLY A 205 9.32 4.85 -12.66
N ASN A 206 9.12 5.68 -13.69
CA ASN A 206 8.91 7.13 -13.53
C ASN A 206 7.49 7.48 -13.03
N GLN A 207 7.01 6.79 -11.98
CA GLN A 207 5.71 7.04 -11.37
C GLN A 207 5.87 7.51 -9.93
N THR A 208 4.91 8.30 -9.47
CA THR A 208 4.85 8.85 -8.12
C THR A 208 3.74 8.19 -7.33
N TRP A 209 4.02 7.86 -6.08
CA TRP A 209 3.04 7.37 -5.12
C TRP A 209 2.26 8.53 -4.47
N MET A 210 0.96 8.35 -4.34
CA MET A 210 0.06 9.26 -3.65
C MET A 210 -0.92 8.46 -2.80
N VAL A 211 -1.17 8.95 -1.58
CA VAL A 211 -2.22 8.41 -0.72
C VAL A 211 -3.40 9.37 -0.77
N ILE A 212 -4.60 8.81 -0.91
CA ILE A 212 -5.88 9.50 -0.93
C ILE A 212 -6.68 8.97 0.27
N ALA A 213 -7.31 9.88 1.00
CA ALA A 213 -8.07 9.54 2.19
C ALA A 213 -9.20 10.56 2.44
N HIS A 214 -10.04 10.28 3.43
CA HIS A 214 -10.89 11.31 4.01
C HIS A 214 -10.04 12.43 4.62
N ARG A 215 -10.51 13.68 4.49
CA ARG A 215 -9.75 14.88 4.88
C ARG A 215 -9.26 14.84 6.33
N ASP A 216 -10.03 14.23 7.22
CA ASP A 216 -9.76 14.22 8.66
C ASP A 216 -8.52 13.40 9.05
N ILE A 217 -8.05 12.51 8.19
CA ILE A 217 -6.92 11.61 8.51
C ILE A 217 -5.68 11.83 7.65
N ILE A 218 -5.73 12.72 6.65
CA ILE A 218 -4.66 12.85 5.65
C ILE A 218 -3.33 13.32 6.27
N GLU A 219 -3.40 14.19 7.29
CA GLU A 219 -2.22 14.76 7.94
C GLU A 219 -1.47 13.73 8.78
N ASP A 220 -2.18 12.74 9.34
CA ASP A 220 -1.62 11.68 10.17
C ASP A 220 -0.87 10.61 9.35
N ILE A 221 -1.02 10.62 8.02
CA ILE A 221 -0.38 9.64 7.14
C ILE A 221 1.12 9.92 7.04
N PRO A 222 1.97 8.89 7.28
CA PRO A 222 3.42 9.05 7.19
C PRO A 222 3.87 9.39 5.77
N THR A 223 4.79 10.34 5.66
CA THR A 223 5.38 10.83 4.41
C THR A 223 6.48 9.94 3.86
N PHE A 224 6.98 9.00 4.68
CA PHE A 224 8.14 8.13 4.43
C PHE A 224 9.43 8.86 4.05
N ASP A 225 9.50 10.19 4.19
CA ASP A 225 10.74 10.93 4.06
C ASP A 225 11.69 10.48 5.18
N HIS A 226 12.83 9.90 4.81
CA HIS A 226 13.85 9.46 5.74
C HIS A 226 14.30 10.58 6.67
N LYS A 227 14.35 11.83 6.21
CA LYS A 227 14.71 12.99 7.05
C LYS A 227 13.63 13.31 8.07
N GLU A 228 12.37 13.32 7.66
CA GLU A 228 11.25 13.55 8.59
C GLU A 228 11.09 12.41 9.59
N ARG A 229 11.28 11.16 9.15
CA ARG A 229 11.31 9.99 10.05
C ARG A 229 12.46 10.11 11.05
N LEU A 230 13.66 10.46 10.60
CA LEU A 230 14.80 10.65 11.49
C LEU A 230 14.50 11.75 12.51
N LEU A 231 13.97 12.90 12.06
CA LEU A 231 13.61 14.02 12.93
C LEU A 231 12.54 13.64 13.95
N GLN A 232 11.49 12.93 13.53
CA GLN A 232 10.44 12.43 14.44
C GLN A 232 11.00 11.41 15.44
N MET A 233 11.92 10.54 15.02
CA MET A 233 12.60 9.60 15.90
C MET A 233 13.49 10.31 16.91
N GLU A 234 14.25 11.33 16.50
CA GLU A 234 15.07 12.17 17.37
C GLU A 234 14.22 12.90 18.41
N GLN A 235 13.08 13.47 18.01
CA GLN A 235 12.14 14.12 18.92
C GLN A 235 11.55 13.15 19.95
N LYS A 236 11.13 11.95 19.50
CA LYS A 236 10.64 10.90 20.40
C LYS A 236 11.73 10.40 21.36
N LEU A 237 12.96 10.23 20.87
CA LEU A 237 14.11 9.82 21.69
C LEU A 237 14.39 10.86 22.78
N LYS A 238 14.40 12.14 22.43
CA LYS A 238 14.57 13.24 23.38
C LYS A 238 13.48 13.26 24.46
N ALA A 239 12.22 13.12 24.06
CA ALA A 239 11.10 13.06 25.00
C ALA A 239 11.19 11.87 25.97
N LEU A 240 11.68 10.71 25.50
CA LEU A 240 11.92 9.54 26.35
C LEU A 240 13.09 9.76 27.32
N GLN A 241 14.17 10.41 26.86
CA GLN A 241 15.32 10.75 27.71
C GLN A 241 14.94 11.74 28.83
N ASP A 242 14.11 12.73 28.53
CA ASP A 242 13.60 13.69 29.53
C ASP A 242 12.73 13.00 30.58
N LYS A 243 11.84 12.10 30.15
CA LYS A 243 11.02 11.27 31.05
C LYS A 243 11.88 10.37 31.93
N LEU A 244 12.90 9.73 31.36
CA LEU A 244 13.83 8.89 32.10
C LEU A 244 14.61 9.69 33.16
N THR A 245 15.05 10.89 32.82
CA THR A 245 15.76 11.79 33.73
C THR A 245 14.87 12.23 34.89
N LYS A 246 13.61 12.60 34.61
CA LYS A 246 12.62 12.90 35.65
C LYS A 246 12.40 11.71 36.58
N CYS A 247 12.20 10.51 36.04
CA CYS A 247 12.03 9.30 36.84
C CYS A 247 13.26 9.00 37.71
N LYS A 248 14.48 9.14 37.18
CA LYS A 248 15.73 8.98 37.96
C LYS A 248 15.82 9.98 39.10
N ASN A 249 15.46 11.24 38.86
CA ASN A 249 15.47 12.28 39.89
C ASN A 249 14.43 12.01 40.97
N SER A 250 13.20 11.64 40.60
CA SER A 250 12.16 11.23 41.54
C SER A 250 12.56 10.00 42.37
N LEU A 251 13.18 9.00 41.74
CA LEU A 251 13.68 7.81 42.43
C LEU A 251 14.81 8.16 43.41
N ASN A 252 15.73 9.03 43.01
CA ASN A 252 16.79 9.50 43.90
C ASN A 252 16.22 10.29 45.08
N ALA A 253 15.26 11.20 44.84
CA ALA A 253 14.58 11.93 45.91
C ALA A 253 13.87 10.97 46.89
N LEU A 254 13.15 9.97 46.38
CA LEU A 254 12.53 8.92 47.20
C LEU A 254 13.55 8.14 48.02
N LYS A 255 14.67 7.70 47.41
CA LYS A 255 15.77 7.02 48.12
C LYS A 255 16.42 7.89 49.19
N GLN A 256 16.43 9.21 48.99
CA GLN A 256 16.99 10.14 49.96
C GLN A 256 16.01 10.52 51.09
N HIS A 257 14.72 10.25 50.91
CA HIS A 257 13.67 10.54 51.88
C HIS A 257 13.91 9.80 53.20
N SER A 258 13.75 10.50 54.33
CA SER A 258 14.05 10.00 55.68
C SER A 258 13.36 8.67 55.99
N PHE A 259 12.07 8.57 55.70
CA PHE A 259 11.28 7.34 55.92
C PHE A 259 11.78 6.15 55.09
N VAL A 260 12.16 6.39 53.82
CA VAL A 260 12.66 5.33 52.92
C VAL A 260 14.05 4.88 53.35
N LYS A 261 14.94 5.80 53.73
CA LYS A 261 16.26 5.45 54.29
C LYS A 261 16.15 4.61 55.56
N THR A 262 15.26 4.99 56.46
CA THR A 262 15.04 4.28 57.72
C THR A 262 14.46 2.89 57.46
N ALA A 263 13.44 2.78 56.60
CA ALA A 263 12.88 1.49 56.20
C ALA A 263 13.91 0.57 55.54
N LEU A 264 14.75 1.09 54.63
CA LEU A 264 15.83 0.33 54.00
C LEU A 264 16.89 -0.14 55.00
N LYS A 265 17.25 0.69 55.99
CA LYS A 265 18.18 0.29 57.08
C LYS A 265 17.59 -0.84 57.94
N ILE A 266 16.30 -0.73 58.29
CA ILE A 266 15.58 -1.75 59.08
C ILE A 266 15.49 -3.06 58.30
N ALA A 267 15.12 -3.03 57.02
CA ALA A 267 15.06 -4.22 56.17
C ALA A 267 16.42 -4.95 56.11
N LYS A 268 17.51 -4.20 55.95
CA LYS A 268 18.88 -4.74 55.94
C LYS A 268 19.29 -5.39 57.26
N LEU A 269 18.81 -4.86 58.40
CA LEU A 269 19.03 -5.42 59.73
C LEU A 269 18.19 -6.68 59.99
N LEU A 270 17.04 -6.80 59.33
CA LEU A 270 16.13 -7.94 59.44
C LEU A 270 16.45 -9.09 58.46
N GLY A 271 17.56 -8.99 57.71
CA GLY A 271 18.01 -10.05 56.79
C GLY A 271 17.08 -10.30 55.59
N ARG A 272 16.31 -9.29 55.17
CA ARG A 272 15.51 -9.33 53.93
C ARG A 272 16.08 -8.40 52.87
#